data_AF-T1CU21-F1
#
_entry.id   AF-T1CU21-F1
#
_cell.length_a   1.000
_cell.length_b   1.000
_cell.length_c   1.000
_cell.angle_alpha   90.00
_cell.angle_beta   90.00
_cell.angle_gamma   90.00
#
_symmetry.space_group_name_H-M   'P 1'
#
loop_
_entity.id
_entity.type
_entity.pdbx_description
1 polymer ?
#
loop_
_entity_poly.entity_id
_entity_poly.type
_entity_poly.pdbx_seq_one_letter_code
_entity_poly.pdbx_strand_id
1 'polypeptide(L)' 'MTGEADTRRARILRECTEGDGEALCAIYNHYVVQTTATFEETAVSADEMARRIAEVTRR' A
#
# COMPACT_ATOMS: atom_id res chain seq x y z
N MET A 1 28.28 16.82 -21.79
CA MET A 1 27.89 15.47 -21.35
C MET A 1 26.71 15.65 -20.41
N THR A 2 25.58 15.14 -20.85
CA THR A 2 24.20 15.42 -20.43
C THR A 2 24.00 15.21 -18.93
N GLY A 3 23.51 16.25 -18.24
CA GLY A 3 23.03 16.11 -16.87
C GLY A 3 21.78 15.24 -16.86
N GLU A 4 21.82 14.14 -16.11
CA GLU A 4 20.66 13.32 -15.79
C GLU A 4 19.63 14.21 -15.09
N ALA A 5 18.53 14.50 -15.78
CA ALA A 5 17.39 15.15 -15.18
C ALA A 5 16.86 14.26 -14.05
N ASP A 6 17.09 14.67 -12.80
CA ASP A 6 16.45 14.12 -11.61
C ASP A 6 14.93 14.19 -11.82
N THR A 7 14.35 13.08 -12.26
CA THR A 7 12.92 12.95 -12.53
C THR A 7 12.22 12.75 -11.19
N ARG A 8 12.30 13.76 -10.31
CA ARG A 8 11.45 13.83 -9.13
C ARG A 8 10.04 14.15 -9.60
N ARG A 9 9.30 13.11 -9.97
CA ARG A 9 7.84 13.22 -10.03
C ARG A 9 7.35 13.64 -8.66
N ALA A 10 6.60 14.74 -8.61
CA ALA A 10 5.93 15.17 -7.39
C ALA A 10 5.05 14.02 -6.89
N ARG A 11 5.33 13.49 -5.70
CA ARG A 11 4.46 12.52 -5.04
C ARG A 11 3.29 13.28 -4.44
N ILE A 12 2.09 12.94 -4.88
CA ILE A 12 0.83 13.56 -4.44
C ILE A 12 0.13 12.60 -3.49
N LEU A 13 -0.43 13.12 -2.40
CA LEU A 13 -1.35 12.37 -1.54
C LEU A 13 -2.79 12.54 -2.04
N ARG A 14 -3.56 11.45 -2.02
CA ARG A 14 -4.97 11.42 -2.42
C ARG A 14 -5.75 10.48 -1.49
N GLU A 15 -7.08 10.57 -1.54
CA GLU A 15 -7.95 9.61 -0.87
C GLU A 15 -7.69 8.18 -1.38
N CYS A 16 -7.78 7.22 -0.46
CA CYS A 16 -7.62 5.80 -0.74
C CYS A 16 -8.91 5.24 -1.34
N THR A 17 -8.77 4.32 -2.29
CA THR A 17 -9.90 3.62 -2.93
C THR A 17 -9.69 2.11 -2.88
N GLU A 18 -10.74 1.32 -3.04
CA GLU A 18 -10.65 -0.16 -3.06
C GLU A 18 -9.66 -0.68 -4.11
N GLY A 19 -9.49 0.05 -5.23
CA GLY A 19 -8.53 -0.28 -6.29
C GLY A 19 -7.06 -0.19 -5.87
N ASP A 20 -6.76 0.44 -4.72
CA ASP A 20 -5.41 0.47 -4.15
C ASP A 20 -5.05 -0.82 -3.40
N GLY A 21 -6.00 -1.74 -3.24
CA GLY A 21 -5.88 -2.95 -2.44
C GLY A 21 -4.66 -3.81 -2.79
N GLU A 22 -4.37 -4.04 -4.07
CA GLU A 22 -3.23 -4.88 -4.49
C GLU A 22 -1.88 -4.23 -4.10
N ALA A 23 -1.71 -2.94 -4.40
CA ALA A 23 -0.46 -2.24 -4.11
C ALA A 23 -0.22 -2.09 -2.61
N LEU A 24 -1.27 -1.77 -1.83
CA LEU A 24 -1.18 -1.68 -0.38
C LEU A 24 -0.93 -3.05 0.25
N CYS A 25 -1.58 -4.11 -0.25
CA CYS A 25 -1.37 -5.49 0.18
C CYS A 25 0.10 -5.91 0.01
N ALA A 26 0.72 -5.62 -1.13
CA ALA A 26 2.13 -5.93 -1.38
C ALA A 26 3.07 -5.23 -0.38
N ILE A 27 2.82 -3.95 -0.07
CA ILE A 27 3.62 -3.20 0.91
C ILE A 27 3.39 -3.75 2.31
N TYR A 28 2.13 -3.97 2.71
CA TYR A 28 1.77 -4.43 4.05
C TYR A 28 2.30 -5.84 4.33
N ASN A 29 2.17 -6.77 3.37
CA ASN A 29 2.63 -8.15 3.53
C ASN A 29 4.15 -8.27 3.71
N HIS A 30 4.93 -7.32 3.20
CA HIS A 30 6.36 -7.25 3.54
C HIS A 30 6.55 -7.10 5.06
N TYR A 31 5.80 -6.19 5.70
CA TYR A 31 5.91 -5.98 7.14
C TYR A 31 5.36 -7.15 7.96
N VAL A 32 4.27 -7.78 7.50
CA VAL A 32 3.70 -8.99 8.13
C VAL A 32 4.72 -10.14 8.17
N VAL A 33 5.37 -10.43 7.04
CA VAL A 33 6.23 -11.63 6.93
C VAL A 33 7.67 -11.37 7.36
N GLN A 34 8.16 -10.14 7.26
CA GLN A 34 9.60 -9.83 7.44
C GLN A 34 9.90 -9.04 8.72
N THR A 35 8.90 -8.57 9.46
CA THR A 35 9.12 -7.65 10.59
C THR A 35 8.15 -7.91 11.75
N THR A 36 8.39 -7.25 12.88
CA THR A 36 7.48 -7.21 14.03
C THR A 36 6.70 -5.90 14.14
N ALA A 37 6.65 -5.11 13.06
CA ALA A 37 5.95 -3.81 13.04
C ALA A 37 4.42 -3.96 13.10
N THR A 38 3.92 -5.16 12.85
CA THR A 38 2.51 -5.56 12.88
C THR A 38 2.38 -6.82 13.75
N PHE A 39 1.21 -7.03 14.33
CA PHE A 39 0.87 -8.27 15.07
C PHE A 39 0.21 -9.33 14.19
N GLU A 40 -0.13 -8.98 12.94
CA GLU A 40 -0.60 -9.95 11.95
C GLU A 40 0.60 -10.81 11.49
N GLU A 41 0.44 -12.13 11.52
CA GLU A 41 1.51 -13.11 11.22
C GLU A 41 1.36 -13.76 9.85
N THR A 42 0.17 -13.70 9.25
CA THR A 42 -0.15 -14.32 7.95
C THR A 42 -0.42 -13.25 6.91
N ALA A 43 0.20 -13.40 5.74
CA ALA A 43 -0.01 -12.49 4.62
C ALA A 43 -1.51 -12.41 4.24
N VAL A 44 -2.01 -11.20 4.05
CA VAL A 44 -3.39 -10.95 3.65
C VAL A 44 -3.53 -11.03 2.13
N SER A 45 -4.72 -11.36 1.64
CA SER A 45 -5.02 -11.31 0.20
C SER A 45 -5.33 -9.87 -0.26
N ALA A 46 -5.24 -9.61 -1.56
CA ALA A 46 -5.65 -8.33 -2.14
C ALA A 46 -7.15 -8.06 -1.93
N ASP A 47 -7.99 -9.09 -2.05
CA ASP A 47 -9.43 -8.98 -1.81
C ASP A 47 -9.76 -8.61 -0.36
N GLU A 48 -9.03 -9.20 0.60
CA GLU A 48 -9.17 -8.86 2.02
C GLU A 48 -8.73 -7.42 2.28
N MET A 49 -7.62 -6.99 1.69
CA MET A 49 -7.18 -5.59 1.79
C MET A 49 -8.20 -4.62 1.19
N ALA A 50 -8.77 -4.93 0.02
CA ALA A 50 -9.82 -4.12 -0.59
C ALA A 50 -11.07 -4.01 0.32
N ARG A 51 -11.48 -5.10 0.98
CA ARG A 51 -12.57 -5.08 1.96
C ARG A 51 -12.26 -4.18 3.15
N ARG A 52 -11.05 -4.26 3.71
CA ARG A 52 -10.60 -3.40 4.82
C ARG A 52 -10.60 -1.93 4.42
N ILE A 53 -10.15 -1.61 3.20
CA ILE A 53 -10.23 -0.24 2.66
C ILE A 53 -11.70 0.21 2.61
N ALA A 54 -12.57 -0.60 1.99
CA ALA A 54 -13.99 -0.28 1.87
C ALA A 54 -14.66 -0.07 3.24
N GLU A 55 -14.26 -0.80 4.28
CA GLU A 55 -14.76 -0.63 5.64
C GLU A 55 -14.30 0.71 6.24
N VAL A 56 -13.01 1.02 6.16
CA VAL A 56 -12.41 2.23 6.77
C VAL A 56 -12.79 3.51 6.03
N THR A 57 -13.06 3.44 4.72
CA THR A 57 -13.43 4.62 3.91
C THR A 57 -14.92 4.91 3.90
N ARG A 58 -15.77 4.07 4.52
CA ARG A 58 -17.20 4.37 4.70
C ARG A 58 -17.35 5.58 5.64
N ARG A 59 -17.97 6.64 5.15
CA ARG A 59 -18.33 7.86 5.91
C ARG A 59 -19.82 7.93 6.12
#